data_AF-A0A659RZB8-F1
#
_entry.id   AF-A0A659RZB8-F1
#
_cell.length_a   1.000
_cell.length_b   1.000
_cell.length_c   1.000
_cell.angle_alpha   90.00
_cell.angle_beta   90.00
_cell.angle_gamma   90.00
#
_symmetry.space_group_name_H-M   'P 1'
#
loop_
_entity.id
_entity.type
_entity.pdbx_description
1 polymer ?
#
loop_
_entity_poly.entity_id
_entity_poly.type
_entity_poly.pdbx_seq_one_letter_code
_entity_poly.pdbx_strand_id
1 'polypeptide(L)'
;GRGYVGVIAAMSRASLSGSAVADTAAVAALLVPMMRSANYPINRSVGLIASGGIIAPIIPPSIPFIIFGVSSGLSISKLFMAGIAPGIMMGAALMLTWWWQAGRLNLPSQPKATPREIWQSLVSGIWALFLPVIIIGGFRSGLFTPTEAGAVAAFYALFVAVVIYRELTFSSLYHVLVNAAKTTSVVMFLVAAAQVSAWLITIAELPMMVSDLLQPLVDSPRLLFIVIMISIMVVGMVMDLTPTVLILTPVLLPLVKEANIDPIYFGVMFIINCSIGLITPPVGNVLNVISGVAKLKFDDAVRGVFPYVVVLMSLLVLFIFIPELIITPLKWIN
;
A
#
# COMPACT_ATOMS: atom_id res chain seq x y z
N GLY A 1 -16.06 3.41 15.33
CA GLY A 1 -15.65 4.77 14.93
C GLY A 1 -14.20 4.84 14.46
N ARG A 2 -13.23 4.79 15.39
CA ARG A 2 -11.81 5.07 15.09
C ARG A 2 -11.13 4.13 14.08
N GLY A 3 -11.54 2.87 13.98
CA GLY A 3 -10.98 1.97 12.97
C GLY A 3 -11.41 2.29 11.53
N TYR A 4 -12.61 2.83 11.30
CA TYR A 4 -12.99 3.35 9.98
C TYR A 4 -12.24 4.63 9.64
N VAL A 5 -12.06 5.52 10.63
CA VAL A 5 -11.19 6.69 10.47
C VAL A 5 -9.76 6.25 10.19
N GLY A 6 -9.29 5.17 10.81
CA GLY A 6 -7.98 4.58 10.55
C GLY A 6 -7.83 4.02 9.13
N VAL A 7 -8.85 3.34 8.61
CA VAL A 7 -8.86 2.84 7.23
C VAL A 7 -9.01 3.98 6.23
N ILE A 8 -9.93 4.92 6.46
CA ILE A 8 -10.12 6.08 5.58
C ILE A 8 -8.87 6.96 5.61
N ALA A 9 -8.29 7.25 6.77
CA ALA A 9 -7.03 8.00 6.88
C ALA A 9 -5.84 7.23 6.31
N ALA A 10 -5.80 5.90 6.44
CA ALA A 10 -4.81 5.07 5.76
C ALA A 10 -5.00 5.11 4.24
N MET A 11 -6.23 5.04 3.73
CA MET A 11 -6.54 5.17 2.29
C MET A 11 -6.25 6.58 1.75
N SER A 12 -6.53 7.63 2.54
CA SER A 12 -6.24 9.02 2.17
C SER A 12 -4.75 9.34 2.24
N ARG A 13 -3.99 8.74 3.17
CA ARG A 13 -2.52 8.86 3.18
C ARG A 13 -1.85 7.95 2.16
N ALA A 14 -2.42 6.79 1.89
CA ALA A 14 -2.01 5.86 0.84
C ALA A 14 -1.99 6.53 -0.54
N SER A 15 -2.93 7.42 -0.83
CA SER A 15 -2.92 8.20 -2.07
C SER A 15 -1.86 9.32 -2.11
N LEU A 16 -1.10 9.57 -1.04
CA LEU A 16 -0.12 10.67 -0.99
C LEU A 16 1.31 10.18 -1.15
N SER A 17 1.71 9.05 -0.53
CA SER A 17 3.09 8.56 -0.61
C SER A 17 3.30 7.47 -1.67
N GLY A 18 2.27 6.70 -2.04
CA GLY A 18 2.40 5.60 -2.99
C GLY A 18 3.36 4.48 -2.57
N SER A 19 3.69 4.37 -1.27
CA SER A 19 4.68 3.41 -0.73
C SER A 19 4.12 2.68 0.48
N ALA A 20 3.95 1.36 0.35
CA ALA A 20 3.34 0.54 1.40
C ALA A 20 4.09 0.62 2.74
N VAL A 21 5.42 0.59 2.71
CA VAL A 21 6.25 0.59 3.91
C VAL A 21 6.22 1.96 4.60
N ALA A 22 6.42 3.04 3.84
CA ALA A 22 6.45 4.39 4.39
C ALA A 22 5.09 4.79 4.95
N ASP A 23 4.00 4.49 4.23
CA ASP A 23 2.64 4.80 4.67
C ASP A 23 2.24 3.98 5.89
N THR A 24 2.60 2.70 5.94
CA THR A 24 2.33 1.89 7.13
C THR A 24 3.07 2.43 8.36
N ALA A 25 4.33 2.84 8.20
CA ALA A 25 5.10 3.41 9.30
C ALA A 25 4.50 4.73 9.80
N ALA A 26 4.22 5.66 8.89
CA ALA A 26 3.67 6.97 9.22
C ALA A 26 2.23 6.86 9.78
N VAL A 27 1.41 6.05 9.11
CA VAL A 27 0.34 5.18 9.63
C VAL A 27 0.32 4.94 11.13
N ALA A 28 1.12 3.92 11.47
CA ALA A 28 1.21 3.29 12.76
C ALA A 28 1.77 4.23 13.84
N ALA A 29 2.74 5.08 13.50
CA ALA A 29 3.34 6.01 14.45
C ALA A 29 2.30 6.94 15.10
N LEU A 30 1.26 7.31 14.35
CA LEU A 30 0.15 8.13 14.87
C LEU A 30 -0.95 7.27 15.50
N LEU A 31 -1.44 6.26 14.78
CA LEU A 31 -2.66 5.54 15.17
C LEU A 31 -2.44 4.50 16.27
N VAL A 32 -1.28 3.85 16.32
CA VAL A 32 -1.02 2.80 17.32
C VAL A 32 -1.05 3.35 18.75
N PRO A 33 -0.37 4.47 19.08
CA PRO A 33 -0.47 5.08 20.41
C PRO A 33 -1.90 5.48 20.78
N MET A 34 -2.66 6.06 19.83
CA MET A 34 -4.05 6.47 20.03
C MET A 34 -4.99 5.28 20.26
N MET A 35 -4.78 4.18 19.56
CA MET A 35 -5.55 2.95 19.74
C MET A 35 -5.19 2.27 21.07
N ARG A 36 -3.93 2.34 21.49
CA ARG A 36 -3.47 1.85 22.79
C ARG A 36 -4.11 2.62 23.95
N SER A 37 -4.13 3.95 23.90
CA SER A 37 -4.78 4.76 24.94
C SER A 37 -6.30 4.58 24.97
N ALA A 38 -6.90 4.22 23.82
CA ALA A 38 -8.32 3.93 23.69
C ALA A 38 -8.71 2.48 24.04
N ASN A 39 -7.77 1.68 24.55
CA ASN A 39 -7.97 0.29 24.96
C ASN A 39 -8.43 -0.65 23.81
N TYR A 40 -7.97 -0.39 22.58
CA TYR A 40 -8.20 -1.28 21.43
C TYR A 40 -7.20 -2.46 21.46
N PRO A 41 -7.59 -3.65 20.96
CA PRO A 41 -6.67 -4.78 20.83
C PRO A 41 -5.58 -4.46 19.79
N ILE A 42 -4.35 -4.21 20.26
CA ILE A 42 -3.25 -3.72 19.43
C ILE A 42 -2.95 -4.64 18.25
N ASN A 43 -2.99 -5.96 18.45
CA ASN A 43 -2.68 -6.92 17.39
C ASN A 43 -3.62 -6.75 16.18
N ARG A 44 -4.93 -6.57 16.44
CA ARG A 44 -5.94 -6.36 15.37
C ARG A 44 -5.80 -4.98 14.73
N SER A 45 -5.54 -3.96 15.53
CA SER A 45 -5.29 -2.60 15.05
C SER A 45 -4.06 -2.53 14.14
N VAL A 46 -2.98 -3.22 14.50
CA VAL A 46 -1.76 -3.32 13.70
C VAL A 46 -2.02 -4.04 12.39
N GLY A 47 -2.76 -5.16 12.43
CA GLY A 47 -3.18 -5.85 11.21
C GLY A 47 -3.94 -4.94 10.24
N LEU A 48 -4.90 -4.17 10.76
CA LEU A 48 -5.67 -3.21 9.95
C LEU A 48 -4.79 -2.13 9.31
N ILE A 49 -3.87 -1.55 10.07
CA ILE A 49 -3.00 -0.47 9.60
C ILE A 49 -2.01 -1.01 8.55
N ALA A 50 -1.44 -2.20 8.77
CA ALA A 50 -0.56 -2.86 7.80
C ALA A 50 -1.29 -3.17 6.49
N SER A 51 -2.49 -3.77 6.58
CA SER A 51 -3.29 -4.06 5.39
C SER A 51 -3.79 -2.81 4.69
N GLY A 52 -4.08 -1.73 5.43
CA GLY A 52 -4.43 -0.44 4.82
C GLY A 52 -3.26 0.19 4.08
N GLY A 53 -2.04 0.06 4.59
CA GLY A 53 -0.84 0.61 3.96
C GLY A 53 -0.51 -0.02 2.61
N ILE A 54 -0.81 -1.32 2.41
CA ILE A 54 -0.58 -1.98 1.12
C ILE A 54 -1.61 -1.61 0.03
N ILE A 55 -2.56 -0.73 0.32
CA ILE A 55 -3.41 -0.10 -0.71
C ILE A 55 -2.65 1.05 -1.38
N ALA A 56 -1.67 1.67 -0.72
CA ALA A 56 -0.90 2.79 -1.26
C ALA A 56 -0.18 2.50 -2.59
N PRO A 57 0.43 1.31 -2.77
CA PRO A 57 0.97 0.91 -4.06
C PRO A 57 -0.03 0.82 -5.21
N ILE A 58 -1.34 0.87 -4.96
CA ILE A 58 -2.39 0.53 -5.93
C ILE A 58 -3.23 1.77 -6.28
N ILE A 59 -3.54 2.63 -5.33
CA ILE A 59 -4.31 3.86 -5.59
C ILE A 59 -3.36 4.95 -6.11
N PRO A 60 -3.61 5.54 -7.29
CA PRO A 60 -2.75 6.60 -7.83
C PRO A 60 -2.71 7.87 -6.97
N PRO A 61 -1.57 8.60 -6.95
CA PRO A 61 -0.26 8.28 -7.55
C PRO A 61 0.45 7.11 -6.85
N SER A 62 0.95 6.16 -7.63
CA SER A 62 1.66 4.98 -7.11
C SER A 62 3.06 4.87 -7.73
N ILE A 63 4.09 4.87 -6.86
CA ILE A 63 5.49 4.63 -7.23
C ILE A 63 5.66 3.27 -7.95
N PRO A 64 5.12 2.14 -7.43
CA PRO A 64 5.18 0.85 -8.10
C PRO A 64 4.73 0.85 -9.56
N PHE A 65 3.57 1.43 -9.87
CA PHE A 65 3.08 1.53 -11.24
C PHE A 65 3.96 2.37 -12.15
N ILE A 66 4.65 3.38 -11.61
CA ILE A 66 5.63 4.16 -12.38
C ILE A 66 6.82 3.26 -12.71
N ILE A 67 7.37 2.55 -11.72
CA ILE A 67 8.51 1.63 -11.94
C ILE A 67 8.12 0.51 -12.90
N PHE A 68 6.92 -0.04 -12.76
CA PHE A 68 6.41 -1.06 -13.68
C PHE A 68 6.23 -0.49 -15.09
N GLY A 69 5.62 0.68 -15.25
CA GLY A 69 5.44 1.33 -16.56
C GLY A 69 6.78 1.65 -17.25
N VAL A 70 7.77 2.16 -16.50
CA VAL A 70 9.11 2.44 -17.02
C VAL A 70 9.84 1.16 -17.43
N SER A 71 9.79 0.11 -16.60
CA SER A 71 10.47 -1.17 -16.90
C SER A 71 9.80 -1.98 -18.01
N SER A 72 8.48 -1.87 -18.16
CA SER A 72 7.69 -2.60 -19.17
C SER A 72 7.50 -1.83 -20.49
N GLY A 73 7.75 -0.51 -20.50
CA GLY A 73 7.42 0.38 -21.61
C GLY A 73 5.91 0.65 -21.79
N LEU A 74 5.08 0.28 -20.80
CA LEU A 74 3.63 0.49 -20.85
C LEU A 74 3.24 1.90 -20.38
N SER A 75 2.06 2.34 -20.80
CA SER A 75 1.53 3.64 -20.37
C SER A 75 1.22 3.66 -18.87
N ILE A 76 1.94 4.51 -18.13
CA ILE A 76 1.75 4.76 -16.70
C ILE A 76 0.31 5.23 -16.43
N SER A 77 -0.23 6.11 -17.27
CA SER A 77 -1.60 6.62 -17.13
C SER A 77 -2.64 5.49 -17.21
N LYS A 78 -2.46 4.50 -18.09
CA LYS A 78 -3.36 3.35 -18.18
C LYS A 78 -3.25 2.44 -16.95
N LEU A 79 -2.04 2.19 -16.45
CA LEU A 79 -1.83 1.44 -15.21
C LEU A 79 -2.50 2.13 -14.02
N PHE A 80 -2.42 3.46 -13.94
CA PHE A 80 -3.07 4.23 -12.89
C PHE A 80 -4.60 4.08 -12.94
N MET A 81 -5.21 4.21 -14.12
CA MET A 81 -6.67 4.06 -14.26
C MET A 81 -7.12 2.63 -13.96
N ALA A 82 -6.35 1.63 -14.39
CA ALA A 82 -6.63 0.23 -14.11
C ALA A 82 -6.49 -0.11 -12.61
N GLY A 83 -5.68 0.63 -11.84
CA GLY A 83 -5.48 0.44 -10.40
C GLY A 83 -6.60 1.01 -9.50
N ILE A 84 -7.38 1.98 -9.98
CA ILE A 84 -8.40 2.66 -9.15
C ILE A 84 -9.47 1.68 -8.66
N ALA A 85 -10.10 0.94 -9.58
CA ALA A 85 -11.15 0.00 -9.24
C ALA A 85 -10.70 -1.08 -8.23
N PRO A 86 -9.62 -1.84 -8.47
CA PRO A 86 -9.15 -2.84 -7.52
C PRO A 86 -8.69 -2.21 -6.19
N GLY A 87 -8.09 -1.02 -6.20
CA GLY A 87 -7.72 -0.31 -4.98
C GLY A 87 -8.93 0.04 -4.11
N ILE A 88 -10.03 0.52 -4.71
CA ILE A 88 -11.29 0.78 -4.02
C ILE A 88 -11.88 -0.54 -3.47
N MET A 89 -11.87 -1.61 -4.27
CA MET A 89 -12.37 -2.93 -3.85
C MET A 89 -11.59 -3.48 -2.66
N MET A 90 -10.26 -3.36 -2.67
CA MET A 90 -9.42 -3.73 -1.53
C MET A 90 -9.75 -2.90 -0.30
N GLY A 91 -9.87 -1.58 -0.43
CA GLY A 91 -10.28 -0.69 0.66
C GLY A 91 -11.65 -1.07 1.24
N ALA A 92 -12.64 -1.32 0.39
CA ALA A 92 -13.97 -1.76 0.79
C ALA A 92 -13.92 -3.10 1.54
N ALA A 93 -13.16 -4.06 1.03
CA ALA A 93 -13.01 -5.37 1.66
C ALA A 93 -12.33 -5.26 3.05
N LEU A 94 -11.30 -4.42 3.20
CA LEU A 94 -10.70 -4.17 4.52
C LEU A 94 -11.68 -3.50 5.48
N MET A 95 -12.48 -2.52 5.01
CA MET A 95 -13.52 -1.87 5.82
C MET A 95 -14.59 -2.85 6.29
N LEU A 96 -15.04 -3.75 5.41
CA LEU A 96 -16.01 -4.80 5.74
C LEU A 96 -15.43 -5.80 6.74
N THR A 97 -14.18 -6.22 6.53
CA THR A 97 -13.46 -7.14 7.42
C THR A 97 -13.26 -6.53 8.81
N TRP A 98 -12.99 -5.22 8.87
CA TRP A 98 -12.93 -4.50 10.13
C TRP A 98 -14.30 -4.34 10.79
N TRP A 99 -15.35 -4.02 10.04
CA TRP A 99 -16.71 -3.92 10.57
C TRP A 99 -17.13 -5.21 11.28
N TRP A 100 -16.89 -6.34 10.61
CA TRP A 100 -17.22 -7.67 11.12
C TRP A 100 -16.43 -8.02 12.40
N GLN A 101 -15.13 -7.67 12.46
CA GLN A 101 -14.32 -7.89 13.65
C GLN A 101 -14.67 -6.92 14.78
N ALA A 102 -14.89 -5.64 14.47
CA ALA A 102 -15.21 -4.60 15.44
C ALA A 102 -16.56 -4.85 16.13
N GLY A 103 -17.54 -5.42 15.43
CA GLY A 103 -18.81 -5.83 16.02
C GLY A 103 -18.70 -6.95 17.07
N ARG A 104 -17.57 -7.69 17.08
CA ARG A 104 -17.27 -8.74 18.06
C ARG A 104 -16.33 -8.28 19.17
N LEU A 105 -15.86 -7.03 19.11
CA LEU A 105 -14.98 -6.44 20.10
C LEU A 105 -15.81 -5.49 20.97
N ASN A 106 -15.73 -5.62 22.29
CA ASN A 106 -16.32 -4.68 23.26
C ASN A 106 -15.53 -3.35 23.25
N LEU A 107 -15.58 -2.63 22.14
CA LEU A 107 -14.85 -1.38 21.95
C LEU A 107 -15.61 -0.22 22.63
N PRO A 108 -14.90 0.73 23.28
CA PRO A 108 -15.55 1.89 23.85
C PRO A 108 -16.23 2.72 22.75
N SER A 109 -17.56 2.82 22.85
CA SER A 109 -18.37 3.61 21.93
C SER A 109 -18.20 5.10 22.25
N GLN A 110 -17.76 5.87 21.26
CA GLN A 110 -17.74 7.32 21.35
C GLN A 110 -19.11 7.87 20.92
N PRO A 111 -19.58 8.99 21.51
CA PRO A 111 -20.82 9.62 21.07
C PRO A 111 -20.74 9.97 19.58
N LYS A 112 -21.88 9.87 18.87
CA LYS A 112 -21.95 10.24 17.45
C LYS A 112 -21.72 11.75 17.32
N ALA A 113 -20.85 12.14 16.39
CA ALA A 113 -20.63 13.55 16.09
C ALA A 113 -21.91 14.18 15.53
N THR A 114 -22.19 15.42 15.93
CA THR A 114 -23.33 16.18 15.40
C THR A 114 -23.01 16.71 14.00
N PRO A 115 -24.03 16.97 13.15
CA PRO A 115 -23.81 17.55 11.81
C PRO A 115 -23.01 18.87 11.85
N ARG A 116 -23.17 19.64 12.93
CA ARG A 116 -22.45 20.89 13.18
C ARG A 116 -20.96 20.63 13.46
N GLU A 117 -20.63 19.63 14.26
CA GLU A 117 -19.23 19.21 14.51
C GLU A 117 -18.57 18.68 13.24
N ILE A 118 -19.30 17.92 12.41
CA ILE A 118 -18.81 17.43 11.11
C ILE A 118 -18.48 18.61 10.20
N TRP A 119 -19.39 19.58 10.07
CA TRP A 119 -19.17 20.77 9.24
C TRP A 119 -18.00 21.62 9.74
N GLN A 120 -17.93 21.87 11.06
CA GLN A 120 -16.81 22.60 11.65
C GLN A 120 -15.47 21.88 11.42
N SER A 121 -15.44 20.55 11.58
CA SER A 121 -14.24 19.74 11.33
C SER A 121 -13.81 19.76 9.86
N LEU A 122 -14.78 19.77 8.94
CA LEU A 122 -14.51 19.86 7.50
C LEU A 122 -13.91 21.22 7.13
N VAL A 123 -14.48 22.30 7.65
CA VAL A 123 -14.00 23.67 7.42
C VAL A 123 -12.64 23.90 8.06
N SER A 124 -12.41 23.41 9.28
CA SER A 124 -11.10 23.50 9.94
C SER A 124 -10.03 22.64 9.23
N GLY A 125 -10.43 21.49 8.69
CA GLY A 125 -9.55 20.56 7.98
C GLY A 125 -9.34 20.86 6.49
N ILE A 126 -9.98 21.89 5.93
CA ILE A 126 -10.02 22.10 4.47
C ILE A 126 -8.64 22.26 3.85
N TRP A 127 -7.72 22.93 4.57
CA TRP A 127 -6.34 23.11 4.13
C TRP A 127 -5.55 21.80 4.12
N ALA A 128 -5.78 20.92 5.09
CA ALA A 128 -5.19 19.58 5.06
C ALA A 128 -5.76 18.73 3.89
N LEU A 129 -7.05 18.90 3.55
CA LEU A 129 -7.70 18.20 2.44
C LEU A 129 -7.27 18.69 1.05
N PHE A 130 -6.68 19.89 0.94
CA PHE A 130 -6.09 20.39 -0.30
C PHE A 130 -4.78 19.66 -0.68
N LEU A 131 -4.12 19.02 0.28
CA LEU A 131 -2.85 18.34 0.04
C LEU A 131 -2.94 17.23 -1.04
N PRO A 132 -3.91 16.29 -1.00
CA PRO A 132 -4.13 15.36 -2.11
C PRO A 132 -4.34 16.02 -3.47
N VAL A 133 -5.04 17.16 -3.52
CA VAL A 133 -5.31 17.89 -4.77
C VAL A 133 -4.01 18.46 -5.35
N ILE A 134 -3.12 19.00 -4.50
CA ILE A 134 -1.81 19.52 -4.92
C ILE A 134 -0.95 18.40 -5.49
N ILE A 135 -0.89 17.25 -4.80
CA ILE A 135 -0.09 16.10 -5.24
C ILE A 135 -0.62 15.53 -6.56
N ILE A 136 -1.92 15.22 -6.62
CA ILE A 136 -2.53 14.62 -7.82
C ILE A 136 -2.51 15.60 -8.99
N GLY A 137 -2.84 16.88 -8.73
CA GLY A 137 -2.89 17.93 -9.74
C GLY A 137 -1.50 18.24 -10.31
N GLY A 138 -0.51 18.45 -9.45
CA GLY A 138 0.85 18.77 -9.87
C GLY A 138 1.57 17.61 -10.55
N PHE A 139 1.30 16.38 -10.12
CA PHE A 139 1.77 15.19 -10.83
C PHE A 139 1.11 15.05 -12.21
N ARG A 140 -0.22 15.21 -12.31
CA ARG A 140 -0.94 15.11 -13.60
C ARG A 140 -0.56 16.20 -14.59
N SER A 141 -0.23 17.40 -14.11
CA SER A 141 0.26 18.49 -14.96
C SER A 141 1.73 18.33 -15.35
N GLY A 142 2.44 17.32 -14.85
CA GLY A 142 3.86 17.09 -15.10
C GLY A 142 4.78 18.14 -14.46
N LEU A 143 4.28 18.91 -13.48
CA LEU A 143 5.05 19.96 -12.82
C LEU A 143 6.12 19.38 -11.88
N PHE A 144 5.85 18.21 -11.27
CA PHE A 144 6.79 17.54 -10.38
C PHE A 144 6.73 16.01 -10.50
N THR A 145 7.87 15.36 -10.24
CA THR A 145 8.00 13.90 -10.11
C THR A 145 7.44 13.39 -8.76
N PRO A 146 7.23 12.07 -8.55
CA PRO A 146 6.68 11.56 -7.29
C PRO A 146 7.52 11.93 -6.06
N THR A 147 8.85 11.91 -6.21
CA THR A 147 9.79 12.28 -5.16
C THR A 147 9.72 13.77 -4.84
N GLU A 148 9.57 14.63 -5.86
CA GLU A 148 9.36 16.07 -5.68
C GLU A 148 7.99 16.37 -5.08
N ALA A 149 6.95 15.62 -5.45
CA ALA A 149 5.61 15.76 -4.88
C ALA A 149 5.62 15.52 -3.35
N GLY A 150 6.44 14.58 -2.87
CA GLY A 150 6.67 14.38 -1.43
C GLY A 150 7.33 15.59 -0.76
N ALA A 151 8.32 16.22 -1.41
CA ALA A 151 8.96 17.44 -0.89
C ALA A 151 7.97 18.62 -0.86
N VAL A 152 7.21 18.83 -1.94
CA VAL A 152 6.15 19.85 -2.02
C VAL A 152 5.10 19.61 -0.94
N ALA A 153 4.70 18.35 -0.72
CA ALA A 153 3.75 17.97 0.32
C ALA A 153 4.26 18.30 1.72
N ALA A 154 5.54 18.03 2.01
CA ALA A 154 6.15 18.36 3.29
C ALA A 154 6.22 19.87 3.54
N PHE A 155 6.64 20.65 2.52
CA PHE A 155 6.66 22.11 2.60
C PHE A 155 5.26 22.71 2.75
N TYR A 156 4.28 22.18 2.02
CA TYR A 156 2.89 22.60 2.15
C TYR A 156 2.34 22.29 3.54
N ALA A 157 2.55 21.07 4.05
CA ALA A 157 2.12 20.68 5.39
C ALA A 157 2.77 21.57 6.47
N LEU A 158 4.05 21.89 6.31
CA LEU A 158 4.75 22.82 7.20
C LEU A 158 4.15 24.23 7.13
N PHE A 159 3.89 24.74 5.93
CA PHE A 159 3.26 26.06 5.73
C PHE A 159 1.87 26.12 6.37
N VAL A 160 1.02 25.12 6.14
CA VAL A 160 -0.32 25.04 6.74
C VAL A 160 -0.22 24.99 8.27
N ALA A 161 0.67 24.16 8.82
CA ALA A 161 0.80 23.99 10.26
C ALA A 161 1.38 25.23 10.97
N VAL A 162 2.32 25.94 10.35
CA VAL A 162 2.97 27.15 10.92
C VAL A 162 2.12 28.41 10.69
N VAL A 163 1.62 28.63 9.48
CA VAL A 163 1.01 29.90 9.08
C VAL A 163 -0.51 29.90 9.26
N ILE A 164 -1.18 28.81 8.86
CA ILE A 164 -2.65 28.73 8.86
C ILE A 164 -3.16 28.26 10.23
N TYR A 165 -2.75 27.08 10.67
CA TYR A 165 -3.18 26.53 11.96
C TYR A 165 -2.45 27.16 13.14
N ARG A 166 -1.23 27.66 12.92
CA ARG A 166 -0.39 28.31 13.95
C ARG A 166 -0.16 27.40 15.17
N GLU A 167 -0.09 26.10 14.94
CA GLU A 167 0.09 25.08 15.98
C GLU A 167 1.57 24.72 16.20
N LEU A 168 2.45 25.10 15.27
CA LEU A 168 3.88 24.81 15.33
C LEU A 168 4.72 26.03 15.69
N THR A 169 5.50 25.91 16.76
CA THR A 169 6.60 26.83 17.09
C THR A 169 7.92 26.34 16.50
N PHE A 170 8.92 27.21 16.38
CA PHE A 170 10.28 26.82 15.94
C PHE A 170 10.91 25.73 16.82
N SER A 171 10.64 25.74 18.13
CA SER A 171 11.10 24.70 19.05
C SER A 171 10.37 23.37 18.80
N SER A 172 9.05 23.42 18.62
CA SER A 172 8.25 22.25 18.25
C SER A 172 8.68 21.65 16.91
N LEU A 173 9.09 22.48 15.95
CA LEU A 173 9.57 22.04 14.64
C LEU A 173 10.81 21.15 14.77
N TYR A 174 11.79 21.53 15.60
CA TYR A 174 12.96 20.69 15.86
C TYR A 174 12.56 19.31 16.41
N HIS A 175 11.66 19.28 17.40
CA HIS A 175 11.18 18.02 17.98
C HIS A 175 10.43 17.16 16.96
N VAL A 176 9.60 17.76 16.11
CA VAL A 176 8.89 17.05 15.04
C VAL A 176 9.87 16.45 14.03
N LEU A 177 10.87 17.22 13.59
CA LEU A 177 11.91 16.73 12.67
C LEU A 177 12.71 15.59 13.28
N VAL A 178 13.12 15.70 14.55
CA VAL A 178 13.84 14.62 15.26
C VAL A 178 12.98 13.37 15.42
N ASN A 179 11.69 13.51 15.75
CA ASN A 179 10.78 12.36 15.87
C ASN A 179 10.50 11.69 14.52
N ALA A 180 10.33 12.49 13.46
CA ALA A 180 10.21 11.99 12.10
C ALA A 180 11.48 11.24 11.68
N ALA A 181 12.67 11.82 11.91
CA ALA A 181 13.95 11.18 11.63
C ALA A 181 14.10 9.85 12.38
N LYS A 182 13.84 9.82 13.71
CA LYS A 182 13.92 8.59 14.51
C LYS A 182 13.00 7.49 14.00
N THR A 183 11.75 7.83 13.70
CA THR A 183 10.77 6.87 13.19
C THR A 183 11.21 6.32 11.84
N THR A 184 11.62 7.21 10.93
CA THR A 184 12.13 6.82 9.60
C THR A 184 13.42 6.01 9.70
N SER A 185 14.35 6.31 10.61
CA SER A 185 15.59 5.55 10.79
C SER A 185 15.32 4.10 11.18
N VAL A 186 14.39 3.86 12.12
CA VAL A 186 14.01 2.49 12.51
C VAL A 186 13.41 1.74 11.32
N VAL A 187 12.52 2.39 10.57
CA VAL A 187 11.88 1.82 9.38
C VAL A 187 12.92 1.51 8.30
N MET A 188 13.80 2.45 7.99
CA MET A 188 14.85 2.28 6.97
C MET A 188 15.87 1.22 7.36
N PHE A 189 16.18 1.08 8.65
CA PHE A 189 17.03 0.00 9.14
C PHE A 189 16.38 -1.37 8.94
N LEU A 190 15.08 -1.50 9.25
CA LEU A 190 14.34 -2.74 9.01
C LEU A 190 14.26 -3.08 7.51
N VAL A 191 14.05 -2.07 6.65
CA VAL A 191 14.07 -2.23 5.18
C VAL A 191 15.45 -2.67 4.69
N ALA A 192 16.52 -2.05 5.19
CA ALA A 192 17.89 -2.41 4.82
C ALA A 192 18.24 -3.85 5.23
N ALA A 193 17.82 -4.28 6.42
CA ALA A 193 18.00 -5.66 6.87
C ALA A 193 17.24 -6.65 5.98
N ALA A 194 16.00 -6.32 5.58
CA ALA A 194 15.22 -7.17 4.68
C ALA A 194 15.82 -7.28 3.26
N GLN A 195 16.56 -6.26 2.81
CA GLN A 195 17.22 -6.29 1.49
C GLN A 195 18.30 -7.36 1.36
N VAL A 196 18.89 -7.83 2.46
CA VAL A 196 19.86 -8.93 2.41
C VAL A 196 19.21 -10.21 1.86
N SER A 197 17.98 -10.52 2.29
CA SER A 197 17.22 -11.67 1.79
C SER A 197 16.87 -11.52 0.31
N ALA A 198 16.51 -10.31 -0.13
CA ALA A 198 16.20 -10.03 -1.53
C ALA A 198 17.43 -10.16 -2.44
N TRP A 199 18.61 -9.72 -1.95
CA TRP A 199 19.86 -9.90 -2.67
C TRP A 199 20.24 -11.37 -2.84
N LEU A 200 20.08 -12.20 -1.79
CA LEU A 200 20.32 -13.65 -1.87
C LEU A 200 19.45 -14.34 -2.93
N ILE A 201 18.18 -13.95 -3.05
CA ILE A 201 17.27 -14.46 -4.09
C ILE A 201 17.75 -14.08 -5.49
N THR A 202 18.22 -12.83 -5.62
CA THR A 202 18.68 -12.29 -6.91
C THR A 202 19.93 -13.02 -7.39
N ILE A 203 20.92 -13.23 -6.50
CA ILE A 203 22.16 -13.96 -6.86
C ILE A 203 21.92 -15.47 -7.05
N ALA A 204 20.87 -16.02 -6.44
CA ALA A 204 20.47 -17.42 -6.61
C ALA A 204 19.74 -17.64 -7.95
N GLU A 205 19.54 -16.61 -8.76
CA GLU A 205 18.90 -16.67 -10.08
C GLU A 205 17.50 -17.29 -10.07
N LEU A 206 16.83 -17.28 -8.91
CA LEU A 206 15.46 -17.79 -8.76
C LEU A 206 14.48 -17.21 -9.80
N PRO A 207 14.55 -15.92 -10.18
CA PRO A 207 13.74 -15.38 -11.27
C PRO A 207 13.88 -16.13 -12.61
N MET A 208 15.10 -16.55 -12.98
CA MET A 208 15.33 -17.30 -14.23
C MET A 208 14.78 -18.73 -14.11
N MET A 209 15.01 -19.40 -12.98
CA MET A 209 14.47 -20.74 -12.73
C MET A 209 12.93 -20.76 -12.79
N VAL A 210 12.27 -19.71 -12.31
CA VAL A 210 10.81 -19.55 -12.42
C VAL A 210 10.39 -19.40 -13.88
N SER A 211 11.12 -18.62 -14.69
CA SER A 211 10.83 -18.48 -16.12
C SER A 211 10.91 -19.82 -16.86
N ASP A 212 11.96 -20.59 -16.61
CA ASP A 212 12.16 -21.90 -17.25
C ASP A 212 11.06 -22.90 -16.88
N LEU A 213 10.58 -22.86 -15.64
CA LEU A 213 9.47 -23.69 -15.17
C LEU A 213 8.13 -23.30 -15.83
N LEU A 214 7.98 -22.03 -16.22
CA LEU A 214 6.74 -21.48 -16.79
C LEU A 214 6.62 -21.65 -18.30
N GLN A 215 7.73 -21.73 -19.04
CA GLN A 215 7.74 -21.88 -20.51
C GLN A 215 6.82 -23.00 -21.03
N PRO A 216 6.77 -24.21 -20.43
CA PRO A 216 5.90 -25.29 -20.92
C PRO A 216 4.40 -25.02 -20.77
N LEU A 217 4.02 -23.99 -19.99
CA LEU A 217 2.61 -23.69 -19.68
C LEU A 217 2.01 -22.65 -20.62
N VAL A 218 2.79 -22.09 -21.55
CA VAL A 218 2.37 -21.01 -22.47
C VAL A 218 1.14 -21.39 -23.30
N ASP A 219 1.01 -22.67 -23.67
CA ASP A 219 -0.15 -23.22 -24.40
C ASP A 219 -1.47 -23.18 -23.59
N SER A 220 -1.39 -22.90 -22.28
CA SER A 220 -2.53 -22.83 -21.36
C SER A 220 -2.59 -21.49 -20.62
N PRO A 221 -3.03 -20.39 -21.27
CA PRO A 221 -2.90 -19.02 -20.74
C PRO A 221 -3.44 -18.81 -19.32
N ARG A 222 -4.55 -19.46 -18.96
CA ARG A 222 -5.12 -19.37 -17.60
C ARG A 222 -4.25 -20.07 -16.56
N LEU A 223 -3.73 -21.24 -16.88
CA LEU A 223 -2.87 -22.00 -15.97
C LEU A 223 -1.53 -21.28 -15.82
N LEU A 224 -0.94 -20.81 -16.92
CA LEU A 224 0.25 -19.95 -16.91
C LEU A 224 0.05 -18.76 -15.96
N PHE A 225 -1.06 -18.02 -16.12
CA PHE A 225 -1.32 -16.84 -15.30
C PHE A 225 -1.46 -17.15 -13.81
N ILE A 226 -2.15 -18.24 -13.46
CA ILE A 226 -2.27 -18.70 -12.06
C ILE A 226 -0.89 -19.01 -11.48
N VAL A 227 -0.06 -19.76 -12.20
CA VAL A 227 1.28 -20.12 -11.73
C VAL A 227 2.17 -18.89 -11.63
N ILE A 228 2.10 -17.95 -12.58
CA ILE A 228 2.79 -16.66 -12.49
C ILE A 228 2.37 -15.89 -11.22
N MET A 229 1.08 -15.81 -10.91
CA MET A 229 0.60 -15.14 -9.70
C MET A 229 1.08 -15.85 -8.43
N ILE A 230 1.09 -17.19 -8.40
CA ILE A 230 1.64 -17.94 -7.26
C ILE A 230 3.15 -17.66 -7.10
N SER A 231 3.91 -17.70 -8.19
CA SER A 231 5.36 -17.45 -8.17
C SER A 231 5.67 -16.02 -7.69
N ILE A 232 4.98 -15.01 -8.21
CA ILE A 232 5.13 -13.63 -7.77
C ILE A 232 4.75 -13.48 -6.29
N MET A 233 3.73 -14.21 -5.80
CA MET A 233 3.33 -14.16 -4.39
C MET A 233 4.44 -14.71 -3.50
N VAL A 234 4.98 -15.88 -3.83
CA VAL A 234 6.10 -16.49 -3.09
C VAL A 234 7.31 -15.57 -3.06
N VAL A 235 7.65 -14.97 -4.21
CA VAL A 235 8.75 -14.02 -4.31
C VAL A 235 8.45 -12.75 -3.50
N GLY A 236 7.25 -12.20 -3.61
CA GLY A 236 6.83 -10.97 -2.94
C GLY A 236 6.67 -11.10 -1.42
N MET A 237 6.53 -12.33 -0.89
CA MET A 237 6.60 -12.57 0.56
C MET A 237 7.99 -12.32 1.15
N VAL A 238 9.04 -12.38 0.31
CA VAL A 238 10.45 -12.30 0.73
C VAL A 238 11.15 -11.05 0.19
N MET A 239 10.90 -10.70 -1.07
CA MET A 239 11.50 -9.55 -1.73
C MET A 239 10.66 -8.29 -1.57
N ASP A 240 11.33 -7.13 -1.53
CA ASP A 240 10.66 -5.85 -1.54
C ASP A 240 9.98 -5.57 -2.90
N LEU A 241 9.00 -4.67 -2.89
CA LEU A 241 8.21 -4.38 -4.08
C LEU A 241 9.07 -3.87 -5.24
N THR A 242 9.97 -2.92 -4.96
CA THR A 242 10.84 -2.29 -5.98
C THR A 242 11.73 -3.29 -6.73
N PRO A 243 12.59 -4.11 -6.05
CA PRO A 243 13.40 -5.09 -6.74
C PRO A 243 12.57 -6.17 -7.44
N THR A 244 11.45 -6.59 -6.85
CA THR A 244 10.54 -7.56 -7.47
C THR A 244 10.03 -7.07 -8.83
N VAL A 245 9.56 -5.82 -8.91
CA VAL A 245 9.12 -5.21 -10.18
C VAL A 245 10.27 -5.14 -11.17
N LEU A 246 11.43 -4.61 -10.79
CA LEU A 246 12.55 -4.40 -11.72
C LEU A 246 13.11 -5.70 -12.29
N ILE A 247 13.10 -6.78 -11.51
CA ILE A 247 13.70 -8.06 -11.90
C ILE A 247 12.68 -8.95 -12.64
N LEU A 248 11.48 -9.14 -12.07
CA LEU A 248 10.52 -10.10 -12.63
C LEU A 248 9.70 -9.54 -13.80
N THR A 249 9.49 -8.21 -13.88
CA THR A 249 8.74 -7.64 -15.01
C THR A 249 9.39 -7.97 -16.37
N PRO A 250 10.68 -7.71 -16.62
CA PRO A 250 11.29 -8.01 -17.92
C PRO A 250 11.32 -9.51 -18.23
N VAL A 251 11.37 -10.36 -17.20
CA VAL A 251 11.39 -11.82 -17.34
C VAL A 251 10.01 -12.38 -17.69
N LEU A 252 8.95 -11.92 -17.01
CA LEU A 252 7.61 -12.48 -17.13
C LEU A 252 6.77 -11.81 -18.22
N LEU A 253 7.03 -10.53 -18.53
CA LEU A 253 6.25 -9.78 -19.52
C LEU A 253 6.26 -10.39 -20.93
N PRO A 254 7.39 -10.93 -21.45
CA PRO A 254 7.38 -11.64 -22.73
C PRO A 254 6.43 -12.83 -22.76
N LEU A 255 6.45 -13.67 -21.71
CA LEU A 255 5.58 -14.86 -21.57
C LEU A 255 4.09 -14.46 -21.53
N VAL A 256 3.78 -13.39 -20.81
CA VAL A 256 2.41 -12.84 -20.71
C VAL A 256 1.92 -12.34 -22.07
N LYS A 257 2.77 -11.64 -22.82
CA LYS A 257 2.45 -11.16 -24.18
C LYS A 257 2.25 -12.32 -25.15
N GLU A 258 3.11 -13.34 -25.09
CA GLU A 258 3.02 -14.55 -25.91
C GLU A 258 1.73 -15.33 -25.65
N ALA A 259 1.33 -15.44 -24.38
CA ALA A 259 0.07 -16.06 -23.96
C ALA A 259 -1.19 -15.19 -24.24
N ASN A 260 -1.06 -14.07 -24.95
CA ASN A 260 -2.14 -13.12 -25.27
C ASN A 260 -2.87 -12.54 -24.03
N ILE A 261 -2.17 -12.36 -22.92
CA ILE A 261 -2.71 -11.74 -21.71
C ILE A 261 -2.47 -10.22 -21.78
N ASP A 262 -3.48 -9.43 -21.44
CA ASP A 262 -3.36 -7.96 -21.44
C ASP A 262 -2.24 -7.50 -20.48
N PRO A 263 -1.21 -6.78 -20.98
CA PRO A 263 -0.08 -6.36 -20.16
C PRO A 263 -0.41 -5.35 -19.05
N ILE A 264 -1.46 -4.54 -19.23
CA ILE A 264 -1.92 -3.58 -18.21
C ILE A 264 -2.61 -4.35 -17.09
N TYR A 265 -3.47 -5.30 -17.43
CA TYR A 265 -4.09 -6.21 -16.45
C TYR A 265 -3.02 -6.99 -15.67
N PHE A 266 -2.03 -7.56 -16.37
CA PHE A 266 -0.90 -8.22 -15.72
C PHE A 266 -0.15 -7.28 -14.78
N GLY A 267 0.14 -6.04 -15.19
CA GLY A 267 0.81 -5.06 -14.33
C GLY A 267 0.02 -4.74 -13.06
N VAL A 268 -1.30 -4.56 -13.17
CA VAL A 268 -2.16 -4.35 -11.98
C VAL A 268 -2.13 -5.56 -11.06
N MET A 269 -2.32 -6.76 -11.60
CA MET A 269 -2.29 -8.00 -10.83
C MET A 269 -0.92 -8.24 -10.18
N PHE A 270 0.16 -7.95 -10.88
CA PHE A 270 1.53 -8.03 -10.38
C PHE A 270 1.72 -7.16 -9.14
N ILE A 271 1.31 -5.88 -9.21
CA ILE A 271 1.47 -4.94 -8.09
C ILE A 271 0.58 -5.31 -6.90
N ILE A 272 -0.69 -5.71 -7.15
CA ILE A 272 -1.60 -6.17 -6.08
C ILE A 272 -0.98 -7.38 -5.36
N ASN A 273 -0.52 -8.36 -6.15
CA ASN A 273 0.05 -9.59 -5.63
C ASN A 273 1.33 -9.35 -4.80
N CYS A 274 2.24 -8.51 -5.30
CA CYS A 274 3.42 -8.09 -4.54
C CYS A 274 3.03 -7.36 -3.25
N SER A 275 2.02 -6.49 -3.31
CA SER A 275 1.56 -5.72 -2.16
C SER A 275 0.99 -6.62 -1.06
N ILE A 276 0.25 -7.67 -1.41
CA ILE A 276 -0.22 -8.70 -0.47
C ILE A 276 0.97 -9.49 0.09
N GLY A 277 1.98 -9.80 -0.73
CA GLY A 277 3.23 -10.43 -0.31
C GLY A 277 3.92 -9.66 0.83
N LEU A 278 3.93 -8.33 0.79
CA LEU A 278 4.58 -7.49 1.81
C LEU A 278 4.00 -7.65 3.23
N ILE A 279 2.76 -8.13 3.36
CA ILE A 279 2.12 -8.41 4.64
C ILE A 279 1.94 -9.90 4.91
N THR A 280 2.50 -10.77 4.08
CA THR A 280 2.37 -12.23 4.22
C THR A 280 3.70 -12.82 4.68
N PRO A 281 3.73 -13.69 5.71
CA PRO A 281 4.94 -14.41 6.12
C PRO A 281 5.56 -15.20 4.95
N PRO A 282 6.89 -15.38 4.89
CA PRO A 282 7.80 -15.46 6.04
C PRO A 282 8.58 -14.19 6.39
N VAL A 283 8.84 -13.27 5.45
CA VAL A 283 9.56 -12.02 5.76
C VAL A 283 8.55 -10.91 6.01
N GLY A 284 7.71 -10.58 5.02
CA GLY A 284 6.70 -9.52 5.14
C GLY A 284 7.28 -8.17 5.56
N ASN A 285 7.88 -7.41 4.65
CA ASN A 285 8.53 -6.13 4.95
C ASN A 285 7.63 -5.14 5.71
N VAL A 286 6.37 -5.05 5.31
CA VAL A 286 5.39 -4.18 5.98
C VAL A 286 5.05 -4.71 7.37
N LEU A 287 4.99 -6.04 7.55
CA LEU A 287 4.83 -6.67 8.86
C LEU A 287 6.01 -6.38 9.80
N ASN A 288 7.25 -6.48 9.33
CA ASN A 288 8.43 -6.14 10.12
C ASN A 288 8.41 -4.68 10.57
N VAL A 289 8.10 -3.78 9.64
CA VAL A 289 8.03 -2.34 9.89
C VAL A 289 6.97 -2.02 10.93
N ILE A 290 5.75 -2.56 10.79
CA ILE A 290 4.71 -2.26 11.77
C ILE A 290 4.98 -2.91 13.12
N SER A 291 5.61 -4.09 13.17
CA SER A 291 6.02 -4.73 14.42
C SER A 291 7.03 -3.86 15.17
N GLY A 292 8.00 -3.29 14.44
CA GLY A 292 8.99 -2.36 14.98
C GLY A 292 8.36 -1.07 15.52
N VAL A 293 7.49 -0.44 14.75
CA VAL A 293 6.81 0.81 15.15
C VAL A 293 5.85 0.57 16.32
N ALA A 294 5.07 -0.53 16.31
CA ALA A 294 4.12 -0.86 17.36
C ALA A 294 4.77 -1.46 18.62
N LYS A 295 6.07 -1.83 18.54
CA LYS A 295 6.81 -2.58 19.56
C LYS A 295 6.09 -3.87 19.94
N LEU A 296 5.69 -4.65 18.93
CA LEU A 296 5.07 -5.96 19.08
C LEU A 296 6.03 -7.06 18.61
N LYS A 297 5.79 -8.29 19.07
CA LYS A 297 6.42 -9.47 18.49
C LYS A 297 5.87 -9.68 17.07
N PHE A 298 6.72 -10.17 16.17
CA PHE A 298 6.34 -10.45 14.79
C PHE A 298 5.13 -11.40 14.72
N ASP A 299 5.11 -12.46 15.54
CA ASP A 299 4.00 -13.42 15.59
C ASP A 299 2.65 -12.77 15.93
N ASP A 300 2.64 -11.76 16.80
CA ASP A 300 1.44 -11.04 17.19
C ASP A 300 0.92 -10.16 16.05
N ALA A 301 1.82 -9.55 15.27
CA ALA A 301 1.47 -8.81 14.07
C ALA A 301 0.94 -9.73 12.96
N VAL A 302 1.56 -10.90 12.75
CA VAL A 302 1.11 -11.92 11.80
C VAL A 302 -0.32 -12.39 12.13
N ARG A 303 -0.59 -12.73 13.39
CA ARG A 303 -1.94 -13.11 13.84
C ARG A 303 -2.95 -11.97 13.64
N GLY A 304 -2.50 -10.73 13.83
CA GLY A 304 -3.30 -9.54 13.60
C GLY A 304 -3.70 -9.35 12.13
N VAL A 305 -2.76 -9.56 11.21
CA VAL A 305 -2.95 -9.33 9.77
C VAL A 305 -3.69 -10.48 9.07
N PHE A 306 -3.61 -11.70 9.62
CA PHE A 306 -4.10 -12.92 8.98
C PHE A 306 -5.52 -12.84 8.39
N PRO A 307 -6.56 -12.31 9.08
CA PRO A 307 -7.89 -12.21 8.49
C PRO A 307 -7.94 -11.32 7.24
N TYR A 308 -7.12 -10.26 7.22
CA TYR A 308 -7.04 -9.35 6.09
C TYR A 308 -6.29 -9.98 4.93
N VAL A 309 -5.21 -10.71 5.18
CA VAL A 309 -4.51 -11.49 4.15
C VAL A 309 -5.46 -12.48 3.50
N VAL A 310 -6.27 -13.21 4.26
CA VAL A 310 -7.26 -14.16 3.71
C VAL A 310 -8.25 -13.45 2.77
N VAL A 311 -8.76 -12.29 3.17
CA VAL A 311 -9.73 -11.53 2.36
C VAL A 311 -9.06 -10.96 1.10
N LEU A 312 -7.84 -10.43 1.22
CA LEU A 312 -7.10 -9.90 0.07
C LEU A 312 -6.65 -10.99 -0.90
N MET A 313 -6.26 -12.16 -0.40
CA MET A 313 -5.99 -13.34 -1.22
C MET A 313 -7.25 -13.83 -1.94
N SER A 314 -8.40 -13.79 -1.27
CA SER A 314 -9.69 -14.14 -1.90
C SER A 314 -10.04 -13.15 -3.01
N LEU A 315 -9.78 -11.86 -2.82
CA LEU A 315 -9.93 -10.84 -3.86
C LEU A 315 -8.95 -11.06 -5.03
N LEU A 316 -7.70 -11.41 -4.75
CA LEU A 316 -6.72 -11.73 -5.79
C LEU A 316 -7.20 -12.90 -6.65
N VAL A 317 -7.67 -13.99 -6.02
CA VAL A 317 -8.26 -15.14 -6.71
C VAL A 317 -9.46 -14.72 -7.56
N LEU A 318 -10.33 -13.86 -7.01
CA LEU A 318 -11.47 -13.32 -7.74
C LEU A 318 -11.02 -12.54 -8.99
N PHE A 319 -9.99 -11.71 -8.89
CA PHE A 319 -9.45 -10.96 -10.02
C PHE A 319 -8.79 -11.85 -11.08
N ILE A 320 -8.23 -12.99 -10.70
CA ILE A 320 -7.70 -14.00 -11.64
C ILE A 320 -8.84 -14.62 -12.47
N PHE A 321 -9.94 -15.01 -11.82
CA PHE A 321 -11.05 -15.69 -12.49
C PHE A 321 -12.02 -14.74 -13.19
N ILE A 322 -12.11 -13.48 -12.75
CA ILE A 322 -12.99 -12.45 -13.30
C ILE A 322 -12.15 -11.22 -13.68
N PRO A 323 -11.37 -11.31 -14.78
CA PRO A 323 -10.51 -10.21 -15.23
C PRO A 323 -11.32 -8.97 -15.64
N GLU A 324 -12.60 -9.13 -15.94
CA GLU A 324 -13.55 -8.04 -16.24
C GLU A 324 -13.68 -7.02 -15.11
N LEU A 325 -13.43 -7.40 -13.85
CA LEU A 325 -13.47 -6.46 -12.71
C LEU A 325 -12.38 -5.37 -12.81
N ILE A 326 -11.27 -5.68 -13.47
CA ILE A 326 -10.15 -4.75 -13.68
C ILE A 326 -10.23 -4.12 -15.08
N ILE A 327 -10.63 -4.89 -16.09
CA ILE A 327 -10.64 -4.46 -17.50
C ILE A 327 -11.87 -3.62 -17.85
N THR A 328 -13.04 -3.88 -17.25
CA THR A 328 -14.28 -3.15 -17.58
C THR A 328 -14.24 -1.68 -17.17
N PRO A 329 -13.76 -1.32 -15.96
CA PRO A 329 -13.55 0.09 -15.59
C PRO A 329 -12.55 0.78 -16.50
N LEU A 330 -11.51 0.07 -16.97
CA LEU A 330 -10.51 0.62 -17.89
C LEU A 330 -11.10 0.97 -19.27
N LYS A 331 -12.08 0.20 -19.75
CA LYS A 331 -12.80 0.49 -21.01
C LYS A 331 -13.76 1.67 -20.91
N TRP A 332 -14.23 2.00 -19.71
CA TRP A 332 -15.13 3.14 -19.48
C TRP A 332 -14.39 4.48 -19.33
N ILE A 333 -13.10 4.45 -19.04
CA ILE A 333 -12.25 5.63 -18.80
C ILE A 333 -11.49 6.06 -20.07
N ASN A 334 -11.38 5.19 -21.08
CA ASN A 334 -10.92 5.53 -22.44
C ASN A 334 -12.08 5.92 -23.33
#